data_AF-A0A024HER3-F1
#
_entry.id   AF-A0A024HER3-F1
#
_cell.length_a   1.000
_cell.length_b   1.000
_cell.length_c   1.000
_cell.angle_alpha   90.00
_cell.angle_beta   90.00
_cell.angle_gamma   90.00
#
_symmetry.space_group_name_H-M   'P 1'
#
loop_
_entity.id
_entity.type
_entity.pdbx_description
1 polymer ?
#
loop_
_entity_poly.entity_id
_entity_poly.type
_entity_poly.pdbx_seq_one_letter_code
_entity_poly.pdbx_strand_id
1 'polypeptide(L)'
;MLLIVPEECRKNERVWNYLSRLTAEDGPIREVKVFDLKQSMQNGGGPACLRLRVALNDAELAAVNPGVIMTPSLYDTLVAWVDKHYRDRLSEADLADPQLLVECRTALDELSQILKLGSVYPFQMS
;
A
#
# COMPACT_ATOMS: atom_id res chain seq x y z
N MET A 1 -5.55 -17.68 12.90
CA MET A 1 -5.05 -16.34 12.48
C MET A 1 -3.99 -16.51 11.41
N LEU A 2 -3.94 -15.57 10.48
CA LEU A 2 -2.91 -15.46 9.45
C LEU A 2 -1.89 -14.39 9.88
N LEU A 3 -0.60 -14.71 9.79
CA LEU A 3 0.48 -13.74 9.99
C LEU A 3 1.05 -13.30 8.64
N ILE A 4 0.96 -11.99 8.36
CA ILE A 4 1.55 -11.38 7.16
C ILE A 4 2.95 -10.89 7.51
N VAL A 5 3.96 -11.38 6.78
CA VAL A 5 5.38 -11.04 7.00
C VAL A 5 6.06 -10.58 5.71
N PRO A 6 7.12 -9.77 5.78
CA PRO A 6 7.90 -9.41 4.60
C PRO A 6 8.86 -10.55 4.20
N GLU A 7 9.33 -10.53 2.95
CA GLU A 7 10.25 -11.55 2.38
C GLU A 7 11.56 -11.71 3.18
N GLU A 8 12.02 -10.67 3.87
CA GLU A 8 13.18 -10.71 4.77
C GLU A 8 13.03 -11.75 5.90
N CYS A 9 11.80 -12.00 6.38
CA CYS A 9 11.54 -13.03 7.38
C CYS A 9 11.79 -14.45 6.83
N ARG A 10 11.55 -14.67 5.53
CA ARG A 10 11.81 -15.94 4.86
C ARG A 10 13.31 -16.12 4.57
N LYS A 11 14.01 -15.03 4.22
CA LYS A 11 15.45 -15.02 3.95
C LYS A 11 16.31 -15.23 5.21
N ASN A 12 15.79 -14.89 6.39
CA ASN A 12 16.46 -15.16 7.66
C ASN A 12 16.06 -16.53 8.20
N GLU A 13 16.95 -17.53 8.07
CA GLU A 13 16.69 -18.92 8.48
C GLU A 13 16.22 -19.06 9.93
N ARG A 14 16.79 -18.28 10.87
CA ARG A 14 16.41 -18.37 12.29
C ARG A 14 14.97 -17.91 12.50
N VAL A 15 14.58 -16.83 11.82
CA VAL A 15 13.21 -16.31 11.85
C VAL A 15 12.26 -17.27 11.16
N TRP A 16 12.61 -17.77 9.98
CA TRP A 16 11.76 -18.69 9.23
C TRP A 16 11.52 -20.01 9.98
N ASN A 17 12.55 -20.56 10.62
CA ASN A 17 12.42 -21.76 11.46
C ASN A 17 11.55 -21.51 12.70
N TYR A 18 11.59 -20.31 13.26
CA TYR A 18 10.66 -19.94 14.33
C TYR A 18 9.22 -19.84 13.83
N LEU A 19 8.99 -19.15 12.72
CA LEU A 19 7.65 -19.00 12.13
C LEU A 19 7.05 -20.34 11.70
N SER A 20 7.87 -21.23 11.14
CA SER A 20 7.44 -22.58 10.75
C SER A 20 7.02 -23.43 11.95
N ARG A 21 7.76 -23.36 13.06
CA ARG A 21 7.36 -24.01 14.32
C ARG A 21 6.07 -23.41 14.89
N LEU A 22 5.97 -22.08 14.88
CA LEU A 22 4.78 -21.37 15.35
C LEU A 22 3.49 -21.81 14.62
N THR A 23 3.58 -22.11 13.32
CA THR A 23 2.44 -22.65 12.56
C THR A 23 2.18 -24.14 12.77
N ALA A 24 3.16 -24.90 13.27
CA ALA A 24 3.05 -26.34 13.50
C ALA A 24 2.50 -26.68 14.91
N GLU A 25 2.69 -25.78 15.87
CA GLU A 25 2.13 -25.90 17.22
C GLU A 25 0.62 -25.65 17.24
N ASP A 26 -0.08 -26.13 18.28
CA ASP A 26 -1.53 -25.91 18.44
C ASP A 26 -1.85 -24.52 19.00
N GLY A 27 -1.38 -23.50 18.27
CA GLY A 27 -1.54 -22.09 18.59
C GLY A 27 -2.62 -21.41 17.74
N PRO A 28 -2.88 -20.12 18.01
CA PRO A 28 -3.86 -19.35 17.25
C PRO A 28 -3.37 -18.94 15.86
N ILE A 29 -2.06 -19.00 15.57
CA ILE A 29 -1.48 -18.69 14.26
C ILE A 29 -1.42 -20.00 13.47
N ARG A 30 -2.16 -20.06 12.36
CA ARG A 30 -2.32 -21.26 11.53
C ARG A 30 -1.64 -21.14 10.17
N GLU A 31 -1.28 -19.93 9.77
CA GLU A 31 -0.71 -19.64 8.47
C GLU A 31 0.25 -18.45 8.57
N VAL A 32 1.33 -18.49 7.77
CA VAL A 32 2.24 -17.37 7.52
C VAL A 32 2.23 -17.08 6.03
N LYS A 33 1.87 -15.85 5.65
CA LYS A 33 1.88 -15.40 4.26
C LYS A 33 2.95 -14.34 4.07
N VAL A 34 3.81 -14.58 3.10
CA VAL A 34 4.96 -13.73 2.79
C VAL A 34 4.62 -12.80 1.63
N PHE A 35 5.02 -11.54 1.72
CA PHE A 35 4.92 -10.56 0.64
C PHE A 35 6.25 -9.88 0.38
N ASP A 36 6.55 -9.61 -0.89
CA ASP A 36 7.69 -8.78 -1.27
C ASP A 36 7.30 -7.30 -1.16
N LEU A 37 7.92 -6.61 -0.21
CA LEU A 37 7.76 -5.18 0.06
C LEU A 37 9.12 -4.46 0.08
N LYS A 38 10.09 -4.96 -0.71
CA LYS A 38 11.49 -4.51 -0.67
C LYS A 38 11.65 -2.98 -0.64
N GLN A 39 10.91 -2.25 -1.48
CA GLN A 39 11.01 -0.78 -1.55
C GLN A 39 10.58 -0.09 -0.25
N SER A 40 9.54 -0.59 0.42
CA SER A 40 9.10 -0.04 1.70
C SER A 40 10.05 -0.46 2.83
N MET A 41 10.48 -1.73 2.82
CA MET A 41 11.42 -2.28 3.79
C MET A 41 12.77 -1.55 3.78
N GLN A 42 13.26 -1.12 2.62
CA GLN A 42 14.48 -0.31 2.48
C GLN A 42 14.38 1.05 3.20
N ASN A 43 13.17 1.54 3.45
CA ASN A 43 12.88 2.74 4.24
C ASN A 43 12.26 2.41 5.62
N GLY A 44 12.37 1.16 6.09
CA GLY A 44 11.90 0.73 7.41
C GLY A 44 10.39 0.45 7.52
N GLY A 45 9.67 0.41 6.40
CA GLY A 45 8.23 0.12 6.35
C GLY A 45 7.92 -1.36 6.11
N GLY A 46 7.53 -2.09 7.16
CA GLY A 46 7.01 -3.46 7.02
C GLY A 46 5.51 -3.51 6.65
N PRO A 47 4.93 -4.71 6.48
CA PRO A 47 3.52 -4.87 6.13
C PRO A 47 2.55 -4.16 7.08
N ALA A 48 2.87 -4.15 8.39
CA ALA A 48 2.06 -3.48 9.40
C ALA A 48 2.15 -1.94 9.34
N CYS A 49 3.26 -1.39 8.85
CA CYS A 49 3.47 0.06 8.73
C CYS A 49 2.67 0.66 7.57
N LEU A 50 2.36 -0.14 6.55
CA LEU A 50 1.60 0.28 5.36
C LEU A 50 0.08 0.28 5.55
N ARG A 51 -0.42 -0.02 6.76
CA ARG A 51 -1.86 -0.16 7.00
C ARG A 51 -2.34 0.37 8.34
N LEU A 52 -3.42 1.13 8.29
CA LEU A 52 -4.19 1.55 9.46
C LEU A 52 -5.34 0.57 9.71
N ARG A 53 -5.45 0.03 10.93
CA ARG A 53 -6.61 -0.79 11.31
C ARG A 53 -7.68 0.10 11.91
N VAL A 54 -8.88 0.06 11.34
CA VAL A 54 -10.05 0.77 11.83
C VAL A 54 -11.17 -0.26 11.99
N ALA A 55 -11.68 -0.43 13.21
CA ALA A 55 -12.83 -1.28 13.47
C ALA A 55 -14.10 -0.47 13.19
N LEU A 56 -14.99 -1.02 12.37
CA LEU A 56 -16.24 -0.38 11.95
C LEU A 56 -17.37 -1.40 12.05
N ASN A 57 -18.54 -0.95 12.47
CA ASN A 57 -19.79 -1.70 12.28
C ASN A 57 -20.34 -1.47 10.85
N ASP A 58 -21.43 -2.16 10.50
CA ASP A 58 -22.00 -2.10 9.14
C ASP A 58 -22.47 -0.70 8.74
N ALA A 59 -23.06 0.07 9.67
CA ALA A 59 -23.53 1.42 9.41
C ALA A 59 -22.35 2.40 9.21
N GLU A 60 -21.29 2.25 10.01
CA GLU A 60 -20.07 3.04 9.88
C GLU A 60 -19.33 2.71 8.59
N LEU A 61 -19.24 1.42 8.21
CA LEU A 61 -18.67 1.00 6.94
C LEU A 61 -19.45 1.55 5.75
N ALA A 62 -20.79 1.55 5.82
CA ALA A 62 -21.65 2.13 4.78
C ALA A 62 -21.48 3.66 4.65
N ALA A 63 -21.00 4.34 5.70
CA ALA A 63 -20.70 5.77 5.68
C ALA A 63 -19.29 6.10 5.16
N VAL A 64 -18.39 5.11 5.01
CA VAL A 64 -17.07 5.31 4.39
C VAL A 64 -17.26 5.67 2.91
N ASN A 65 -16.42 6.56 2.37
CA ASN A 65 -16.40 6.84 0.95
C ASN A 65 -16.19 5.52 0.15
N PRO A 66 -17.17 5.06 -0.64
CA PRO A 66 -17.04 3.79 -1.36
C PRO A 66 -15.93 3.81 -2.41
N GLY A 67 -15.48 4.99 -2.86
CA GLY A 67 -14.37 5.17 -3.80
C GLY A 67 -13.01 4.67 -3.29
N VAL A 68 -12.85 4.46 -1.97
CA VAL A 68 -11.61 3.95 -1.37
C VAL A 68 -11.68 2.50 -0.89
N ILE A 69 -12.84 1.85 -1.03
CA ILE A 69 -12.99 0.44 -0.67
C ILE A 69 -12.41 -0.42 -1.80
N MET A 70 -11.41 -1.23 -1.49
CA MET A 70 -10.72 -2.05 -2.48
C MET A 70 -11.67 -3.07 -3.12
N THR A 71 -11.70 -3.08 -4.45
CA THR A 71 -12.43 -4.02 -5.31
C THR A 71 -11.53 -4.44 -6.46
N PRO A 72 -11.79 -5.56 -7.16
CA PRO A 72 -11.00 -5.94 -8.34
C PRO A 72 -10.92 -4.82 -9.39
N SER A 73 -12.04 -4.14 -9.66
CA SER A 73 -12.07 -3.02 -10.61
C SER A 73 -11.25 -1.81 -10.14
N LEU A 74 -11.28 -1.49 -8.85
CA LEU A 74 -10.46 -0.40 -8.31
C LEU A 74 -8.98 -0.77 -8.34
N TYR A 75 -8.63 -2.03 -8.05
CA TYR A 75 -7.27 -2.54 -8.17
C TYR A 75 -6.74 -2.36 -9.60
N ASP A 76 -7.46 -2.83 -10.62
CA ASP A 76 -7.03 -2.70 -12.02
C ASP A 76 -6.88 -1.23 -12.43
N THR A 77 -7.80 -0.37 -11.98
CA THR A 77 -7.75 1.07 -12.24
C THR A 77 -6.52 1.71 -11.62
N LEU A 78 -6.20 1.37 -10.36
CA LEU A 78 -5.02 1.91 -9.66
C LEU A 78 -3.72 1.39 -10.25
N VAL A 79 -3.65 0.13 -10.69
CA VAL A 79 -2.48 -0.41 -11.39
C VAL A 79 -2.25 0.35 -12.70
N ALA A 80 -3.27 0.52 -13.52
CA ALA A 80 -3.15 1.29 -14.77
C ALA A 80 -2.78 2.76 -14.52
N TRP A 81 -3.29 3.37 -13.44
CA TRP A 81 -2.90 4.72 -13.04
C TRP A 81 -1.43 4.79 -12.60
N VAL A 82 -0.93 3.80 -11.85
CA VAL A 82 0.50 3.70 -11.49
C VAL A 82 1.34 3.55 -12.76
N ASP A 83 1.00 2.61 -13.65
CA ASP A 83 1.75 2.36 -14.89
C ASP A 83 1.83 3.59 -15.80
N LYS A 84 0.79 4.44 -15.77
CA LYS A 84 0.73 5.68 -16.54
C LYS A 84 1.62 6.80 -15.97
N HIS A 85 1.75 6.89 -14.64
CA HIS A 85 2.30 8.08 -13.98
C HIS A 85 3.63 7.86 -13.26
N TYR A 86 3.96 6.64 -12.86
CA TYR A 86 5.14 6.38 -12.03
C TYR A 86 6.37 6.15 -12.90
N ARG A 87 7.46 6.85 -12.56
CA ARG A 87 8.79 6.55 -13.10
C ARG A 87 9.30 5.24 -12.51
N ASP A 88 9.97 4.42 -13.32
CA ASP A 88 10.62 3.17 -12.90
C ASP A 88 11.92 3.41 -12.09
N ARG A 89 12.48 4.62 -12.20
CA ARG A 89 13.63 5.11 -11.45
C ARG A 89 13.44 6.56 -11.04
N LEU A 90 13.80 6.85 -9.79
CA LEU A 90 13.85 8.21 -9.25
C LEU A 90 15.08 8.37 -8.36
N SER A 91 15.80 9.48 -8.54
CA SER A 91 16.95 9.88 -7.73
C SER A 91 16.73 11.28 -7.14
N GLU A 92 17.56 11.65 -6.17
CA GLU A 92 17.48 12.98 -5.53
C GLU A 92 17.62 14.13 -6.53
N ALA A 93 18.44 13.97 -7.57
CA ALA A 93 18.62 14.99 -8.60
C ALA A 93 17.35 15.21 -9.44
N ASP A 94 16.54 14.17 -9.62
CA ASP A 94 15.29 14.25 -10.38
C ASP A 94 14.23 15.07 -9.64
N LEU A 95 14.38 15.28 -8.34
CA LEU A 95 13.47 16.16 -7.56
C LEU A 95 13.56 17.63 -7.99
N ALA A 96 14.63 18.02 -8.67
CA ALA A 96 14.79 19.36 -9.23
C ALA A 96 14.15 19.52 -10.63
N ASP A 97 13.70 18.44 -11.25
CA ASP A 97 13.05 18.46 -12.56
C ASP A 97 11.64 19.08 -12.45
N PRO A 98 11.36 20.25 -13.07
CA PRO A 98 10.03 20.85 -13.02
C PRO A 98 8.96 19.97 -13.67
N GLN A 99 9.34 19.07 -14.58
CA GLN A 99 8.40 18.14 -15.20
C GLN A 99 7.85 17.15 -14.17
N LEU A 100 8.65 16.71 -13.20
CA LEU A 100 8.19 15.82 -12.13
C LEU A 100 7.06 16.46 -11.31
N LEU A 101 7.10 17.78 -11.09
CA LEU A 101 6.03 18.50 -10.39
C LEU A 101 4.72 18.47 -11.20
N VAL A 102 4.79 18.68 -12.51
CA VAL A 102 3.64 18.64 -13.41
C VAL A 102 3.03 17.23 -13.44
N GLU A 103 3.87 16.20 -13.56
CA GLU A 103 3.49 14.79 -13.49
C GLU A 103 2.78 14.48 -12.17
N CYS A 104 3.37 14.83 -11.03
CA CYS A 104 2.80 14.60 -9.70
C CYS A 104 1.41 15.25 -9.56
N ARG A 105 1.26 16.52 -9.96
CA ARG A 105 -0.02 17.23 -9.85
C ARG A 105 -1.08 16.62 -10.76
N THR A 106 -0.71 16.26 -11.99
CA THR A 106 -1.61 15.60 -12.93
C THR A 106 -2.07 14.24 -12.39
N ALA A 107 -1.14 13.45 -11.86
CA ALA A 107 -1.42 12.15 -11.28
C ALA A 107 -2.36 12.26 -10.07
N LEU A 108 -2.08 13.17 -9.14
CA LEU A 108 -2.90 13.39 -7.95
C LEU A 108 -4.30 13.92 -8.28
N ASP A 109 -4.42 14.77 -9.30
CA ASP A 109 -5.72 15.26 -9.75
C ASP A 109 -6.58 14.10 -10.29
N GLU A 110 -6.03 13.27 -11.17
CA GLU A 110 -6.68 12.06 -11.68
C GLU A 110 -7.02 11.07 -10.56
N LEU A 111 -6.10 10.86 -9.60
CA LEU A 111 -6.34 9.95 -8.47
C LEU A 111 -7.48 10.43 -7.58
N SER A 112 -7.58 11.74 -7.32
CA SER A 112 -8.66 12.31 -6.52
C SER A 112 -10.03 12.09 -7.18
N GLN A 113 -10.09 12.05 -8.52
CA GLN A 113 -11.29 11.72 -9.28
C GLN A 113 -11.61 10.23 -9.21
N ILE A 114 -10.61 9.35 -9.40
CA ILE A 114 -10.77 7.88 -9.26
C ILE A 114 -11.33 7.53 -7.89
N LEU A 115 -10.77 8.11 -6.83
CA LEU A 115 -11.13 7.85 -5.43
C LEU A 115 -12.31 8.68 -4.93
N LYS A 116 -12.89 9.57 -5.77
CA LYS A 116 -14.03 10.44 -5.43
C LYS A 116 -13.79 11.30 -4.19
N LEU A 117 -12.61 11.90 -4.09
CA LEU A 117 -12.19 12.71 -2.93
C LEU A 117 -12.52 14.20 -3.11
N GLY A 118 -12.85 14.63 -4.34
CA GLY A 118 -12.93 16.05 -4.68
C GLY A 118 -11.57 16.73 -4.62
N SER A 119 -11.57 18.07 -4.55
CA SER A 119 -10.35 18.87 -4.39
C SER A 119 -9.82 18.76 -2.96
N VAL A 120 -9.03 17.73 -2.67
CA VAL A 120 -8.44 17.48 -1.34
C VAL A 120 -7.01 18.02 -1.22
N TYR A 121 -6.31 18.18 -2.34
CA TYR A 121 -4.94 18.69 -2.35
C TYR A 121 -4.93 20.22 -2.49
N PRO A 122 -3.99 20.93 -1.82
CA PRO A 122 -3.93 22.40 -1.88
C PRO A 122 -3.84 22.99 -3.29
N PHE A 123 -3.18 22.31 -4.23
CA PHE A 123 -3.04 22.80 -5.61
C PHE A 123 -4.35 22.74 -6.42
N GLN A 124 -5.36 22.03 -5.94
CA GLN A 124 -6.67 21.89 -6.59
C GLN A 124 -7.69 22.95 -6.12
N MET A 125 -7.33 23.72 -5.09
CA MET A 125 -8.21 24.72 -4.46
C MET A 125 -7.94 26.15 -4.94
N SER A 126 -6.96 26.34 -5.82
CA SER A 126 -6.52 27.62 -6.37
C SER A 126 -7.13 27.90 -7.74
#